data_AF-A0A7C3X692-F1
#
_entry.id   AF-A0A7C3X692-F1
#
_cell.length_a   1.000
_cell.length_b   1.000
_cell.length_c   1.000
_cell.angle_alpha   90.00
_cell.angle_beta   90.00
_cell.angle_gamma   90.00
#
_symmetry.space_group_name_H-M   'P 1'
#
loop_
_entity.id
_entity.type
_entity.pdbx_description
1 polymer ?
#
loop_
_entity_poly.entity_id
_entity_poly.type
_entity_poly.pdbx_seq_one_letter_code
_entity_poly.pdbx_strand_id
1 'polypeptide(L)'
;MVSTCVLAFVSCLVSAGALPQAQSRTVVVSAPKRSYSEVPVSVLVTPPPGRTGAIVLEGKRSIPCQVERQDSRLAVTWLVRGLRKGEKRTYKIEFVSQPAAGVRHTVRRIGNDLELLLDNQLFVRYDVTTGPNKPYFHPVYGPDQRLIVRGFPVAPRPGETNDHPHHRGLWFTHGNVNGEDFWSEQPGVTQHAGYSNISSGPVYCGFEAETNWINRAGETIARDSRRFRAYVLNNQRILDVEITIRPTGKPLVFGDTKEGTLGMRLADSMRLRGGDGHIANSQGVRDKDTWGKRADWVDYYGSVDGQTVGVAILDHPKS
;
A
#
# COMPACT_ATOMS: atom_id res chain seq x y z
N MET A 1 83.67 0.12 -12.31
CA MET A 1 82.30 0.00 -12.84
C MET A 1 81.65 -1.16 -12.10
N VAL A 2 80.92 -0.84 -11.04
CA VAL A 2 80.24 -1.80 -10.16
C VAL A 2 78.78 -1.79 -10.56
N SER A 3 78.21 -2.95 -10.86
CA SER A 3 76.75 -3.11 -10.89
C SER A 3 76.41 -4.50 -10.39
N THR A 4 76.12 -4.55 -9.09
CA THR A 4 75.65 -5.73 -8.37
C THR A 4 74.15 -5.80 -8.55
N CYS A 5 73.66 -6.87 -9.20
CA CYS A 5 72.24 -7.14 -9.38
C CYS A 5 71.71 -7.84 -8.11
N VAL A 6 70.81 -7.18 -7.38
CA VAL A 6 70.11 -7.73 -6.21
C VAL A 6 68.78 -8.33 -6.69
N LEU A 7 68.64 -9.66 -6.60
CA LEU A 7 67.35 -10.34 -6.74
C LEU A 7 66.60 -10.28 -5.40
N ALA A 8 65.48 -9.56 -5.34
CA ALA A 8 64.54 -9.59 -4.23
C ALA A 8 63.43 -10.61 -4.53
N PHE A 9 63.34 -11.67 -3.71
CA PHE A 9 62.17 -12.55 -3.68
C PHE A 9 61.06 -11.88 -2.87
N VAL A 10 59.98 -11.46 -3.54
CA VAL A 10 58.74 -11.09 -2.85
C VAL A 10 57.89 -12.35 -2.69
N SER A 11 57.86 -12.89 -1.48
CA SER A 11 56.90 -13.91 -1.09
C SER A 11 55.54 -13.26 -0.87
N CYS A 12 54.67 -13.33 -1.88
CA CYS A 12 53.24 -13.05 -1.68
C CYS A 12 52.62 -14.20 -0.88
N LEU A 13 52.45 -14.01 0.43
CA LEU A 13 51.50 -14.78 1.22
C LEU A 13 50.09 -14.53 0.65
N VAL A 14 49.59 -15.48 -0.15
CA VAL A 14 48.16 -15.59 -0.43
C VAL A 14 47.52 -16.06 0.87
N SER A 15 47.10 -15.10 1.69
CA SER A 15 46.13 -15.37 2.74
C SER A 15 44.85 -15.79 2.03
N ALA A 16 44.53 -17.08 2.12
CA ALA A 16 43.19 -17.57 1.83
C ALA A 16 42.25 -16.92 2.85
N GLY A 17 41.77 -15.71 2.53
CA GLY A 17 40.72 -15.07 3.27
C GLY A 17 39.54 -16.01 3.29
N ALA A 18 39.19 -16.50 4.48
CA ALA A 18 37.94 -17.19 4.70
C ALA A 18 36.84 -16.36 4.04
N LEU A 19 36.15 -16.93 3.05
CA LEU A 19 34.94 -16.32 2.48
C LEU A 19 34.06 -15.97 3.68
N PRO A 20 33.73 -14.68 3.92
CA PRO A 20 32.85 -14.35 5.02
C PRO A 20 31.53 -15.07 4.76
N GLN A 21 31.28 -16.10 5.58
CA GLN A 21 30.10 -16.93 5.54
C GLN A 21 28.91 -16.01 5.36
N ALA A 22 28.15 -16.19 4.27
CA ALA A 22 26.97 -15.38 4.00
C ALA A 22 26.06 -15.49 5.23
N GLN A 23 26.10 -14.46 6.09
CA GLN A 23 25.25 -14.38 7.26
C GLN A 23 23.85 -14.41 6.69
N SER A 24 23.11 -15.44 7.04
CA SER A 24 21.80 -15.69 6.48
C SER A 24 20.84 -16.00 7.60
N ARG A 25 19.56 -15.74 7.34
CA ARG A 25 18.48 -16.04 8.27
C ARG A 25 17.55 -17.03 7.60
N THR A 26 17.27 -18.13 8.28
CA THR A 26 16.23 -19.06 7.87
C THR A 26 14.90 -18.56 8.39
N VAL A 27 13.90 -18.48 7.51
CA VAL A 27 12.52 -18.12 7.85
C VAL A 27 11.61 -19.28 7.46
N VAL A 28 10.77 -19.72 8.38
CA VAL A 28 9.74 -20.73 8.10
C VAL A 28 8.38 -20.05 8.15
N VAL A 29 7.69 -20.05 7.02
CA VAL A 29 6.31 -19.56 6.91
C VAL A 29 5.37 -20.75 7.02
N SER A 30 4.32 -20.64 7.82
CA SER A 30 3.36 -21.73 8.04
C SER A 30 1.91 -21.27 7.89
N ALA A 31 1.06 -22.17 7.42
CA ALA A 31 -0.37 -21.93 7.19
C ALA A 31 -1.24 -22.84 8.08
N PRO A 32 -1.25 -22.67 9.41
CA PRO A 32 -1.88 -23.63 10.32
C PRO A 32 -3.41 -23.69 10.18
N LYS A 33 -4.07 -22.56 9.87
CA LYS A 33 -5.53 -22.43 9.94
C LYS A 33 -6.24 -22.61 8.59
N ARG A 34 -5.65 -22.14 7.49
CA ARG A 34 -6.25 -22.11 6.14
C ARG A 34 -5.18 -22.07 5.06
N SER A 35 -5.58 -22.34 3.81
CA SER A 35 -4.72 -22.18 2.64
C SER A 35 -4.63 -20.71 2.22
N TYR A 36 -3.50 -20.32 1.62
CA TYR A 36 -3.23 -18.99 1.08
C TYR A 36 -2.76 -19.11 -0.38
N SER A 37 -3.45 -18.43 -1.29
CA SER A 37 -3.12 -18.43 -2.72
C SER A 37 -1.90 -17.57 -3.03
N GLU A 38 -1.91 -16.29 -2.64
CA GLU A 38 -0.72 -15.43 -2.61
C GLU A 38 -0.81 -14.50 -1.40
N VAL A 39 0.26 -14.42 -0.63
CA VAL A 39 0.31 -13.56 0.56
C VAL A 39 1.67 -12.86 0.65
N PRO A 40 1.70 -11.53 0.83
CA PRO A 40 2.93 -10.84 1.17
C PRO A 40 3.35 -11.23 2.59
N VAL A 41 4.59 -11.67 2.74
CA VAL A 41 5.23 -11.94 4.03
C VAL A 41 6.37 -10.96 4.19
N SER A 42 6.41 -10.27 5.34
CA SER A 42 7.48 -9.34 5.70
C SER A 42 8.11 -9.77 7.02
N VAL A 43 9.43 -9.73 7.09
CA VAL A 43 10.19 -9.97 8.32
C VAL A 43 11.20 -8.85 8.55
N LEU A 44 11.38 -8.47 9.82
CA LEU A 44 12.44 -7.57 10.23
C LEU A 44 13.67 -8.37 10.62
N VAL A 45 14.78 -8.10 9.94
CA VAL A 45 16.06 -8.77 10.16
C VAL A 45 17.16 -7.75 10.38
N THR A 46 18.07 -8.04 11.31
CA THR A 46 19.26 -7.22 11.54
C THR A 46 20.37 -7.68 10.59
N PRO A 47 20.80 -6.85 9.63
CA PRO A 47 21.89 -7.20 8.73
C PRO A 47 23.26 -7.06 9.45
N PRO A 48 24.29 -7.76 8.95
CA PRO A 48 25.67 -7.50 9.35
C PRO A 48 26.10 -6.08 8.95
N PRO A 49 27.15 -5.52 9.58
CA PRO A 49 27.73 -4.24 9.16
C PRO A 49 28.06 -4.20 7.66
N GLY A 50 27.73 -3.08 7.01
CA GLY A 50 27.98 -2.87 5.57
C GLY A 50 27.03 -3.60 4.62
N ARG A 51 26.05 -4.38 5.13
CA ARG A 51 25.03 -5.02 4.29
C ARG A 51 23.73 -4.21 4.33
N THR A 52 23.31 -3.73 3.15
CA THR A 52 22.11 -2.91 3.01
C THR A 52 20.99 -3.58 2.21
N GLY A 53 21.28 -4.73 1.58
CA GLY A 53 20.31 -5.51 0.83
C GLY A 53 20.12 -6.92 1.36
N ALA A 54 19.14 -7.60 0.78
CA ALA A 54 18.86 -9.00 1.02
C ALA A 54 18.35 -9.68 -0.26
N ILE A 55 18.59 -10.99 -0.35
CA ILE A 55 18.00 -11.88 -1.36
C ILE A 55 17.20 -12.95 -0.60
N VAL A 56 16.01 -13.30 -1.10
CA VAL A 56 15.21 -14.42 -0.58
C VAL A 56 15.38 -15.63 -1.48
N LEU A 57 15.68 -16.78 -0.90
CA LEU A 57 15.84 -18.06 -1.59
C LEU A 57 14.84 -19.09 -1.05
N GLU A 58 14.24 -19.87 -1.96
CA GLU A 58 13.52 -21.11 -1.65
C GLU A 58 14.32 -22.29 -2.26
N GLY A 59 15.00 -23.05 -1.41
CA GLY A 59 16.04 -23.98 -1.89
C GLY A 59 17.14 -23.22 -2.62
N LYS A 60 17.33 -23.49 -3.91
CA LYS A 60 18.28 -22.77 -4.79
C LYS A 60 17.62 -21.67 -5.63
N ARG A 61 16.30 -21.54 -5.58
CA ARG A 61 15.55 -20.59 -6.41
C ARG A 61 15.51 -19.22 -5.73
N SER A 62 15.92 -18.17 -6.46
CA SER A 62 15.72 -16.80 -6.00
C SER A 62 14.26 -16.38 -6.14
N ILE A 63 13.73 -15.75 -5.10
CA ILE A 63 12.38 -15.21 -5.03
C ILE A 63 12.49 -13.68 -5.04
N PRO A 64 11.76 -12.98 -5.92
CA PRO A 64 11.72 -11.52 -5.88
C PRO A 64 11.29 -11.01 -4.51
N CYS A 65 12.06 -10.08 -3.95
CA CYS A 65 11.79 -9.50 -2.64
C CYS A 65 11.99 -7.97 -2.65
N GLN A 66 11.17 -7.28 -1.86
CA GLN A 66 11.38 -5.88 -1.50
C GLN A 66 12.24 -5.81 -0.24
N VAL A 67 13.18 -4.87 -0.22
CA VAL A 67 13.99 -4.59 0.96
C VAL A 67 13.84 -3.12 1.31
N GLU A 68 13.33 -2.82 2.50
CA GLU A 68 13.19 -1.47 3.01
C GLU A 68 13.98 -1.32 4.31
N ARG A 69 14.66 -0.18 4.45
CA ARG A 69 15.41 0.14 5.66
C ARG A 69 14.43 0.59 6.74
N GLN A 70 14.50 -0.02 7.91
CA GLN A 70 13.79 0.42 9.11
C GLN A 70 14.80 0.53 10.25
N ASP A 71 15.27 1.74 10.52
CA ASP A 71 16.34 2.03 11.48
C ASP A 71 17.63 1.22 11.21
N SER A 72 18.03 0.36 12.15
CA SER A 72 19.17 -0.56 12.03
C SER A 72 18.82 -1.90 11.39
N ARG A 73 17.55 -2.11 10.99
CA ARG A 73 17.03 -3.38 10.45
C ARG A 73 16.61 -3.23 8.99
N LEU A 74 16.42 -4.37 8.34
CA LEU A 74 15.81 -4.49 7.01
C LEU A 74 14.45 -5.15 7.16
N ALA A 75 13.41 -4.52 6.63
CA ALA A 75 12.14 -5.15 6.32
C ALA A 75 12.28 -5.85 4.97
N VAL A 76 12.30 -7.18 5.00
CA VAL A 76 12.40 -8.01 3.79
C VAL A 76 11.04 -8.61 3.51
N THR A 77 10.45 -8.24 2.37
CA THR A 77 9.09 -8.64 1.97
C THR A 77 9.11 -9.45 0.69
N TRP A 78 8.41 -10.58 0.63
CA TRP A 78 8.24 -11.39 -0.59
C TRP A 78 6.84 -12.01 -0.65
N LEU A 79 6.45 -12.53 -1.82
CA LEU A 79 5.18 -13.24 -1.97
C LEU A 79 5.36 -14.73 -1.73
N VAL A 80 4.56 -15.28 -0.81
CA VAL A 80 4.40 -16.72 -0.62
C VAL A 80 3.21 -17.17 -1.46
N ARG A 81 3.44 -18.09 -2.40
CA ARG A 81 2.44 -18.54 -3.38
C ARG A 81 1.98 -19.98 -3.14
N GLY A 82 0.68 -20.21 -3.03
CA GLY A 82 0.07 -21.53 -2.94
C GLY A 82 0.53 -22.30 -1.69
N LEU A 83 0.34 -21.72 -0.50
CA LEU A 83 0.65 -22.35 0.77
C LEU A 83 -0.62 -23.01 1.33
N ARG A 84 -0.68 -24.35 1.34
CA ARG A 84 -1.89 -25.08 1.75
C ARG A 84 -2.05 -25.10 3.27
N LYS A 85 -3.27 -25.30 3.76
CA LYS A 85 -3.54 -25.53 5.19
C LYS A 85 -2.68 -26.67 5.73
N GLY A 86 -1.95 -26.41 6.82
CA GLY A 86 -1.02 -27.34 7.46
C GLY A 86 0.40 -27.33 6.85
N GLU A 87 0.60 -26.68 5.71
CA GLU A 87 1.91 -26.63 5.03
C GLU A 87 2.86 -25.64 5.72
N LYS A 88 4.16 -25.93 5.60
CA LYS A 88 5.26 -25.03 5.96
C LYS A 88 6.16 -24.86 4.75
N ARG A 89 6.75 -23.68 4.62
CA ARG A 89 7.73 -23.36 3.60
C ARG A 89 8.93 -22.65 4.19
N THR A 90 10.11 -23.10 3.80
CA THR A 90 11.38 -22.60 4.32
C THR A 90 12.03 -21.70 3.29
N TYR A 91 12.40 -20.51 3.74
CA TYR A 91 13.13 -19.51 2.98
C TYR A 91 14.46 -19.21 3.65
N LYS A 92 15.47 -18.88 2.84
CA LYS A 92 16.75 -18.35 3.31
C LYS A 92 16.88 -16.91 2.86
N ILE A 93 17.13 -16.00 3.81
CA ILE A 93 17.45 -14.60 3.55
C ILE A 93 18.97 -14.48 3.59
N GLU A 94 19.59 -14.10 2.48
CA GLU A 94 21.03 -13.85 2.39
C GLU A 94 21.29 -12.35 2.30
N PHE A 95 22.14 -11.82 3.19
CA PHE A 95 22.47 -10.39 3.20
C PHE A 95 23.49 -10.04 2.12
N VAL A 96 23.20 -9.00 1.35
CA VAL A 96 24.04 -8.53 0.24
C VAL A 96 24.41 -7.06 0.43
N SER A 97 25.46 -6.62 -0.26
CA SER A 97 25.97 -5.26 -0.12
C SER A 97 24.93 -4.21 -0.52
N GLN A 98 24.14 -4.50 -1.57
CA GLN A 98 23.02 -3.68 -2.05
C GLN A 98 21.85 -4.57 -2.50
N PRO A 99 20.59 -4.08 -2.46
CA PRO A 99 19.43 -4.84 -2.91
C PRO A 99 19.55 -5.30 -4.36
N ALA A 100 18.96 -6.46 -4.69
CA ALA A 100 18.90 -6.92 -6.07
C ALA A 100 18.09 -5.95 -6.94
N ALA A 101 18.62 -5.60 -8.11
CA ALA A 101 17.95 -4.74 -9.07
C ALA A 101 16.77 -5.50 -9.70
N GLY A 102 15.55 -5.01 -9.48
CA GLY A 102 14.35 -5.51 -10.11
C GLY A 102 13.19 -4.58 -9.79
N VAL A 103 12.71 -3.83 -10.78
CA VAL A 103 11.59 -2.92 -10.61
C VAL A 103 10.47 -3.39 -11.52
N ARG A 104 9.35 -3.77 -10.91
CA ARG A 104 8.14 -4.24 -11.59
C ARG A 104 6.96 -3.29 -11.37
N HIS A 105 6.87 -2.75 -10.17
CA HIS A 105 5.88 -1.77 -9.75
C HIS A 105 6.60 -0.46 -9.46
N THR A 106 6.05 0.66 -9.94
CA THR A 106 6.73 1.97 -9.89
C THR A 106 5.86 3.05 -9.28
N VAL A 107 6.50 3.99 -8.62
CA VAL A 107 5.89 5.27 -8.25
C VAL A 107 6.36 6.33 -9.23
N ARG A 108 5.41 7.06 -9.84
CA ARG A 108 5.70 8.17 -10.76
C ARG A 108 5.18 9.47 -10.16
N ARG A 109 6.03 10.49 -10.11
CA ARG A 109 5.64 11.84 -9.66
C ARG A 109 5.04 12.63 -10.81
N ILE A 110 3.88 13.25 -10.58
CA ILE A 110 3.18 14.13 -11.54
C ILE A 110 2.88 15.44 -10.82
N GLY A 111 3.75 16.45 -10.98
CA GLY A 111 3.69 17.64 -10.15
C GLY A 111 3.82 17.27 -8.65
N ASN A 112 2.81 17.63 -7.85
CA ASN A 112 2.74 17.26 -6.43
C ASN A 112 2.06 15.91 -6.18
N ASP A 113 1.44 15.31 -7.20
CA ASP A 113 0.73 14.05 -7.08
C ASP A 113 1.69 12.86 -7.24
N LEU A 114 1.27 11.70 -6.75
CA LEU A 114 1.98 10.43 -6.95
C LEU A 114 1.07 9.41 -7.62
N GLU A 115 1.58 8.77 -8.67
CA GLU A 115 0.94 7.64 -9.33
C GLU A 115 1.61 6.34 -8.91
N LEU A 116 0.79 5.35 -8.56
CA LEU A 116 1.22 3.96 -8.37
C LEU A 116 0.93 3.19 -9.65
N LEU A 117 1.98 2.63 -10.25
CA LEU A 117 1.89 1.80 -11.45
C LEU A 117 2.21 0.35 -11.08
N LEU A 118 1.31 -0.54 -11.45
CA LEU A 118 1.49 -1.97 -11.31
C LEU A 118 1.69 -2.59 -12.69
N ASP A 119 2.82 -3.26 -12.91
CA ASP A 119 3.16 -3.84 -14.23
C ASP A 119 3.14 -2.78 -15.35
N ASN A 120 3.73 -1.61 -15.06
CA ASN A 120 3.73 -0.42 -15.92
C ASN A 120 2.35 0.13 -16.29
N GLN A 121 1.27 -0.36 -15.68
CA GLN A 121 -0.08 0.15 -15.86
C GLN A 121 -0.51 1.00 -14.67
N LEU A 122 -1.13 2.15 -14.92
CA LEU A 122 -1.63 3.01 -13.86
C LEU A 122 -2.65 2.24 -13.01
N PHE A 123 -2.43 2.20 -11.71
CA PHE A 123 -3.38 1.65 -10.75
C PHE A 123 -4.19 2.77 -10.12
N VAL A 124 -3.50 3.69 -9.43
CA VAL A 124 -4.12 4.83 -8.74
C VAL A 124 -3.22 6.05 -8.83
N ARG A 125 -3.81 7.24 -8.74
CA ARG A 125 -3.09 8.49 -8.50
C ARG A 125 -3.57 9.11 -7.19
N TYR A 126 -2.66 9.36 -6.26
CA TYR A 126 -2.90 10.18 -5.07
C TYR A 126 -2.79 11.65 -5.45
N ASP A 127 -3.94 12.29 -5.56
CA ASP A 127 -4.08 13.71 -5.89
C ASP A 127 -4.10 14.52 -4.59
N VAL A 128 -3.17 15.47 -4.50
CA VAL A 128 -3.07 16.42 -3.39
C VAL A 128 -3.26 17.86 -3.85
N THR A 129 -3.62 18.05 -5.12
CA THR A 129 -3.52 19.32 -5.83
C THR A 129 -4.88 19.89 -6.20
N THR A 130 -5.82 19.05 -6.61
CA THR A 130 -7.09 19.47 -7.22
C THR A 130 -8.29 19.30 -6.30
N GLY A 131 -8.12 18.60 -5.17
CA GLY A 131 -9.17 18.38 -4.17
C GLY A 131 -9.38 19.62 -3.30
N PRO A 132 -10.64 20.07 -3.07
CA PRO A 132 -10.89 21.31 -2.36
C PRO A 132 -10.58 21.26 -0.86
N ASN A 133 -10.63 20.08 -0.23
CA ASN A 133 -10.42 19.97 1.22
C ASN A 133 -9.71 18.69 1.71
N LYS A 134 -9.35 17.77 0.83
CA LYS A 134 -8.68 16.52 1.20
C LYS A 134 -7.95 15.87 0.01
N PRO A 135 -6.81 15.20 0.25
CA PRO A 135 -6.23 14.27 -0.70
C PRO A 135 -7.15 13.09 -0.98
N TYR A 136 -7.05 12.55 -2.20
CA TYR A 136 -7.85 11.43 -2.64
C TYR A 136 -7.14 10.65 -3.75
N PHE A 137 -7.63 9.46 -4.06
CA PHE A 137 -7.17 8.67 -5.19
C PHE A 137 -8.13 8.75 -6.36
N HIS A 138 -7.69 9.29 -7.50
CA HIS A 138 -8.43 9.25 -8.76
C HIS A 138 -7.46 9.47 -9.95
N PRO A 139 -7.54 8.68 -11.02
CA PRO A 139 -8.42 7.51 -11.22
C PRO A 139 -8.04 6.33 -10.31
N VAL A 140 -8.91 5.33 -10.24
CA VAL A 140 -8.65 4.03 -9.60
C VAL A 140 -9.02 2.92 -10.59
N TYR A 141 -8.04 2.13 -11.01
CA TYR A 141 -8.23 1.06 -11.97
C TYR A 141 -8.24 -0.32 -11.29
N GLY A 142 -9.22 -1.15 -11.63
CA GLY A 142 -9.25 -2.55 -11.26
C GLY A 142 -8.38 -3.44 -12.18
N PRO A 143 -8.51 -4.77 -12.07
CA PRO A 143 -7.99 -5.71 -13.06
C PRO A 143 -8.43 -5.34 -14.49
N ASP A 144 -7.61 -5.72 -15.47
CA ASP A 144 -7.78 -5.39 -16.90
C ASP A 144 -7.94 -3.88 -17.22
N GLN A 145 -7.45 -3.00 -16.34
CA GLN A 145 -7.51 -1.54 -16.51
C GLN A 145 -8.93 -0.95 -16.61
N ARG A 146 -9.91 -1.60 -15.97
CA ARG A 146 -11.26 -1.03 -15.84
C ARG A 146 -11.30 0.05 -14.79
N LEU A 147 -11.90 1.20 -15.10
CA LEU A 147 -12.03 2.32 -14.17
C LEU A 147 -13.20 2.06 -13.21
N ILE A 148 -12.90 1.77 -11.95
CA ILE A 148 -13.89 1.30 -10.96
C ILE A 148 -14.51 2.41 -10.11
N VAL A 149 -14.08 3.65 -10.32
CA VAL A 149 -14.63 4.86 -9.69
C VAL A 149 -15.34 5.74 -10.72
N ARG A 150 -16.29 6.55 -10.26
CA ARG A 150 -16.91 7.59 -11.11
C ARG A 150 -15.91 8.64 -11.53
N GLY A 151 -16.18 9.25 -12.68
CA GLY A 151 -15.49 10.44 -13.15
C GLY A 151 -15.90 11.69 -12.37
N PHE A 152 -17.21 11.93 -12.17
CA PHE A 152 -17.66 13.10 -11.42
C PHE A 152 -17.18 13.07 -9.96
N PRO A 153 -16.71 14.20 -9.38
CA PRO A 153 -16.55 15.54 -9.98
C PRO A 153 -15.20 15.79 -10.68
N VAL A 154 -14.27 14.84 -10.63
CA VAL A 154 -12.85 15.03 -11.00
C VAL A 154 -12.65 15.06 -12.52
N ALA A 155 -13.25 14.10 -13.22
CA ALA A 155 -13.28 13.98 -14.67
C ALA A 155 -14.68 13.52 -15.12
N PRO A 156 -15.72 14.39 -15.05
CA PRO A 156 -17.10 14.03 -15.35
C PRO A 156 -17.27 13.39 -16.74
N ARG A 157 -18.11 12.36 -16.83
CA ARG A 157 -18.41 11.65 -18.09
C ARG A 157 -19.89 11.73 -18.45
N PRO A 158 -20.25 11.75 -19.75
CA PRO A 158 -21.64 11.70 -20.18
C PRO A 158 -22.38 10.49 -19.58
N GLY A 159 -23.58 10.72 -19.04
CA GLY A 159 -24.42 9.68 -18.45
C GLY A 159 -24.12 9.34 -16.98
N GLU A 160 -23.02 9.83 -16.39
CA GLU A 160 -22.80 9.70 -14.94
C GLU A 160 -23.66 10.69 -14.16
N THR A 161 -24.07 10.33 -12.93
CA THR A 161 -24.73 11.29 -12.05
C THR A 161 -23.76 12.30 -11.47
N ASN A 162 -24.21 13.56 -11.43
CA ASN A 162 -23.47 14.69 -10.85
C ASN A 162 -23.96 15.00 -9.43
N ASP A 163 -23.93 14.01 -8.55
CA ASP A 163 -24.33 14.10 -7.15
C ASP A 163 -23.12 14.04 -6.22
N HIS A 164 -23.27 14.51 -4.98
CA HIS A 164 -22.24 14.42 -3.93
C HIS A 164 -20.83 14.89 -4.40
N PRO A 165 -20.63 16.18 -4.75
CA PRO A 165 -19.36 16.68 -5.27
C PRO A 165 -18.16 16.52 -4.31
N HIS A 166 -18.41 16.19 -3.05
CA HIS A 166 -17.38 15.91 -2.05
C HIS A 166 -16.84 14.46 -2.10
N HIS A 167 -17.44 13.56 -2.90
CA HIS A 167 -17.02 12.16 -3.06
C HIS A 167 -16.10 12.00 -4.28
N ARG A 168 -14.79 11.87 -4.05
CA ARG A 168 -13.77 11.85 -5.11
C ARG A 168 -12.97 10.54 -5.08
N GLY A 169 -13.31 9.60 -5.96
CA GLY A 169 -12.56 8.35 -6.10
C GLY A 169 -12.49 7.55 -4.81
N LEU A 170 -11.31 7.38 -4.21
CA LEU A 170 -11.10 6.78 -2.88
C LEU A 170 -10.43 7.79 -1.93
N TRP A 171 -10.94 7.99 -0.73
CA TRP A 171 -10.44 8.99 0.22
C TRP A 171 -10.54 8.53 1.68
N PHE A 172 -9.81 9.23 2.55
CA PHE A 172 -9.88 9.06 3.99
C PHE A 172 -10.11 10.41 4.69
N THR A 173 -11.18 10.49 5.49
CA THR A 173 -11.54 11.67 6.28
C THR A 173 -12.61 11.28 7.33
N HIS A 174 -13.18 12.21 8.08
CA HIS A 174 -14.30 11.90 8.97
C HIS A 174 -15.26 13.10 9.12
N GLY A 175 -16.55 12.84 9.33
CA GLY A 175 -17.57 13.89 9.35
C GLY A 175 -17.71 14.65 10.68
N ASN A 176 -17.14 14.14 11.77
CA ASN A 176 -17.17 14.81 13.08
C ASN A 176 -15.92 14.47 13.91
N VAL A 177 -14.93 15.35 13.92
CA VAL A 177 -13.76 15.25 14.80
C VAL A 177 -13.73 16.46 15.71
N ASN A 178 -13.99 16.28 17.00
CA ASN A 178 -14.13 17.37 17.97
C ASN A 178 -15.16 18.46 17.56
N GLY A 179 -16.25 18.09 16.88
CA GLY A 179 -17.27 19.02 16.38
C GLY A 179 -16.99 19.62 15.00
N GLU A 180 -15.87 19.23 14.36
CA GLU A 180 -15.47 19.70 13.04
C GLU A 180 -15.78 18.67 11.94
N ASP A 181 -16.28 19.17 10.80
CA ASP A 181 -16.61 18.37 9.62
C ASP A 181 -15.45 18.43 8.61
N PHE A 182 -14.81 17.29 8.36
CA PHE A 182 -13.79 17.12 7.31
C PHE A 182 -14.30 16.31 6.11
N TRP A 183 -15.55 15.86 6.16
CA TRP A 183 -16.19 15.04 5.12
C TRP A 183 -16.76 15.91 4.01
N SER A 184 -17.59 16.88 4.38
CA SER A 184 -18.18 17.83 3.43
C SER A 184 -17.12 18.79 2.91
N GLU A 185 -17.35 19.43 1.76
CA GLU A 185 -16.50 20.53 1.26
C GLU A 185 -16.81 21.86 2.00
N GLN A 186 -16.98 21.75 3.33
CA GLN A 186 -17.30 22.79 4.31
C GLN A 186 -16.04 23.13 5.12
N PRO A 187 -16.03 24.15 6.00
CA PRO A 187 -14.80 24.58 6.65
C PRO A 187 -14.24 23.49 7.59
N GLY A 188 -13.13 22.90 7.14
CA GLY A 188 -12.41 21.78 7.74
C GLY A 188 -11.60 21.09 6.65
N VAL A 189 -10.28 21.04 6.78
CA VAL A 189 -9.38 20.57 5.71
C VAL A 189 -8.42 19.51 6.25
N THR A 190 -8.29 18.40 5.52
CA THR A 190 -7.13 17.52 5.66
C THR A 190 -6.11 17.93 4.61
N GLN A 191 -5.03 18.59 5.01
CA GLN A 191 -4.06 19.20 4.12
C GLN A 191 -2.81 18.32 4.02
N HIS A 192 -2.42 17.93 2.80
CA HIS A 192 -1.18 17.22 2.57
C HIS A 192 0.03 18.06 3.02
N ALA A 193 0.92 17.45 3.80
CA ALA A 193 2.08 18.12 4.39
C ALA A 193 3.43 17.63 3.82
N GLY A 194 3.46 16.47 3.15
CA GLY A 194 4.66 15.97 2.49
C GLY A 194 4.66 14.46 2.29
N TYR A 195 5.64 13.98 1.55
CA TYR A 195 5.87 12.55 1.30
C TYR A 195 7.16 12.06 1.94
N SER A 196 7.16 10.79 2.35
CA SER A 196 8.33 10.01 2.74
C SER A 196 8.27 8.62 2.11
N ASN A 197 9.37 7.87 2.18
CA ASN A 197 9.42 6.44 1.87
C ASN A 197 8.79 6.05 0.52
N ILE A 198 9.03 6.86 -0.52
CA ILE A 198 8.59 6.58 -1.88
C ILE A 198 9.41 5.40 -2.43
N SER A 199 8.74 4.30 -2.72
CA SER A 199 9.36 2.99 -2.94
C SER A 199 8.81 2.35 -4.21
N SER A 200 9.70 2.01 -5.14
CA SER A 200 9.42 1.17 -6.31
C SER A 200 10.15 -0.16 -6.13
N GLY A 201 9.63 -1.25 -6.69
CA GLY A 201 10.34 -2.52 -6.60
C GLY A 201 9.59 -3.73 -7.17
N PRO A 202 10.08 -4.94 -6.86
CA PRO A 202 9.61 -6.14 -7.56
C PRO A 202 8.37 -6.77 -6.93
N VAL A 203 7.99 -6.38 -5.71
CA VAL A 203 6.84 -6.95 -4.96
C VAL A 203 5.68 -5.96 -4.86
N TYR A 204 5.98 -4.69 -4.58
CA TYR A 204 5.00 -3.60 -4.53
C TYR A 204 5.65 -2.28 -4.91
N CYS A 205 4.82 -1.25 -5.06
CA CYS A 205 5.23 0.14 -4.98
C CYS A 205 4.39 0.87 -3.94
N GLY A 206 4.87 2.00 -3.41
CA GLY A 206 4.17 2.69 -2.34
C GLY A 206 4.87 3.96 -1.88
N PHE A 207 4.22 4.66 -0.96
CA PHE A 207 4.76 5.85 -0.31
C PHE A 207 4.10 6.05 1.05
N GLU A 208 4.68 6.95 1.84
CA GLU A 208 4.06 7.53 3.01
C GLU A 208 3.70 8.99 2.75
N ALA A 209 2.60 9.46 3.32
CA ALA A 209 2.15 10.84 3.27
C ALA A 209 1.77 11.33 4.67
N GLU A 210 2.19 12.54 4.99
CA GLU A 210 1.75 13.25 6.20
C GLU A 210 0.60 14.21 5.86
N THR A 211 -0.39 14.31 6.74
CA THR A 211 -1.57 15.18 6.55
C THR A 211 -1.93 15.91 7.83
N ASN A 212 -2.13 17.22 7.74
CA ASN A 212 -2.62 18.05 8.85
C ASN A 212 -4.16 18.13 8.81
N TRP A 213 -4.83 17.95 9.95
CA TRP A 213 -6.27 18.18 10.09
C TRP A 213 -6.47 19.58 10.68
N ILE A 214 -6.97 20.49 9.86
CA ILE A 214 -7.11 21.91 10.17
C ILE A 214 -8.60 22.25 10.33
N ASN A 215 -8.98 22.76 11.50
CA ASN A 215 -10.36 23.13 11.80
C ASN A 215 -10.78 24.44 11.10
N ARG A 216 -12.05 24.84 11.23
CA ARG A 216 -12.56 26.10 10.66
C ARG A 216 -11.88 27.37 11.17
N ALA A 217 -11.24 27.30 12.35
CA ALA A 217 -10.49 28.42 12.93
C ALA A 217 -9.05 28.50 12.39
N GLY A 218 -8.61 27.56 11.54
CA GLY A 218 -7.25 27.50 11.01
C GLY A 218 -6.26 26.78 11.91
N GLU A 219 -6.71 26.16 12.99
CA GLU A 219 -5.86 25.45 13.94
C GLU A 219 -5.67 23.99 13.51
N THR A 220 -4.44 23.49 13.54
CA THR A 220 -4.18 22.06 13.34
C THR A 220 -4.54 21.30 14.61
N ILE A 221 -5.57 20.45 14.56
CA ILE A 221 -6.06 19.66 15.70
C ILE A 221 -5.52 18.22 15.71
N ALA A 222 -5.12 17.71 14.55
CA ALA A 222 -4.51 16.40 14.41
C ALA A 222 -3.48 16.37 13.27
N ARG A 223 -2.60 15.39 13.32
CA ARG A 223 -1.77 14.97 12.19
C ARG A 223 -1.96 13.50 11.94
N ASP A 224 -2.06 13.10 10.69
CA ASP A 224 -2.02 11.69 10.32
C ASP A 224 -0.80 11.37 9.46
N SER A 225 -0.31 10.15 9.62
CA SER A 225 0.65 9.50 8.74
C SER A 225 -0.07 8.37 8.01
N ARG A 226 0.01 8.35 6.68
CA ARG A 226 -0.68 7.40 5.81
C ARG A 226 0.36 6.63 5.01
N ARG A 227 0.42 5.31 5.19
CA ARG A 227 1.25 4.41 4.37
C ARG A 227 0.36 3.71 3.36
N PHE A 228 0.75 3.80 2.09
CA PHE A 228 0.08 3.14 0.97
C PHE A 228 1.03 2.16 0.29
N ARG A 229 0.60 0.92 0.08
CA ARG A 229 1.34 -0.10 -0.67
C ARG A 229 0.43 -0.76 -1.69
N ALA A 230 0.87 -0.80 -2.94
CA ALA A 230 0.12 -1.39 -4.05
C ALA A 230 0.75 -2.70 -4.52
N TYR A 231 -0.07 -3.75 -4.58
CA TYR A 231 0.33 -5.10 -4.99
C TYR A 231 -0.51 -5.61 -6.16
N VAL A 232 0.05 -6.58 -6.90
CA VAL A 232 -0.73 -7.50 -7.73
C VAL A 232 -0.69 -8.88 -7.09
N LEU A 233 -1.84 -9.38 -6.63
CA LEU A 233 -1.99 -10.70 -6.00
C LEU A 233 -3.10 -11.49 -6.70
N ASN A 234 -2.82 -12.66 -7.27
CA ASN A 234 -3.81 -13.51 -7.98
C ASN A 234 -4.68 -12.74 -8.98
N ASN A 235 -4.07 -11.89 -9.81
CA ASN A 235 -4.77 -10.99 -10.75
C ASN A 235 -5.68 -9.93 -10.09
N GLN A 236 -5.64 -9.78 -8.76
CA GLN A 236 -6.27 -8.70 -8.01
C GLN A 236 -5.27 -7.56 -7.83
N ARG A 237 -5.76 -6.31 -7.85
CA ARG A 237 -4.99 -5.13 -7.47
C ARG A 237 -5.34 -4.77 -6.04
N ILE A 238 -4.34 -4.76 -5.17
CA ILE A 238 -4.52 -4.48 -3.75
C ILE A 238 -3.89 -3.13 -3.43
N LEU A 239 -4.64 -2.26 -2.77
CA LEU A 239 -4.12 -1.09 -2.08
C LEU A 239 -4.20 -1.35 -0.57
N ASP A 240 -3.05 -1.62 0.03
CA ASP A 240 -2.91 -1.74 1.47
C ASP A 240 -2.74 -0.34 2.08
N VAL A 241 -3.55 -0.04 3.09
CA VAL A 241 -3.72 1.29 3.68
C VAL A 241 -3.52 1.20 5.18
N GLU A 242 -2.51 1.89 5.70
CA GLU A 242 -2.29 2.04 7.13
C GLU A 242 -2.31 3.53 7.47
N ILE A 243 -3.14 3.93 8.43
CA ILE A 243 -3.30 5.33 8.82
C ILE A 243 -3.18 5.44 10.33
N THR A 244 -2.25 6.28 10.80
CA THR A 244 -2.10 6.61 12.21
C THR A 244 -2.39 8.08 12.43
N ILE A 245 -3.43 8.39 13.20
CA ILE A 245 -3.81 9.77 13.54
C ILE A 245 -3.34 10.08 14.95
N ARG A 246 -2.76 11.28 15.15
CA ARG A 246 -2.28 11.77 16.44
C ARG A 246 -2.84 13.16 16.74
N PRO A 247 -3.39 13.41 17.94
CA PRO A 247 -3.73 14.77 18.37
C PRO A 247 -2.48 15.66 18.41
N THR A 248 -2.64 16.94 18.10
CA THR A 248 -1.60 17.96 18.32
C THR A 248 -1.73 18.66 19.68
N GLY A 249 -2.85 18.46 20.38
CA GLY A 249 -3.12 19.07 21.69
C GLY A 249 -4.16 18.27 22.47
N LYS A 250 -5.43 18.68 22.38
CA LYS A 250 -6.52 18.00 23.07
C LYS A 250 -6.75 16.59 22.49
N PRO A 251 -7.31 15.64 23.27
CA PRO A 251 -7.77 14.36 22.74
C PRO A 251 -8.67 14.53 21.52
N LEU A 252 -8.59 13.59 20.58
CA LEU A 252 -9.47 13.52 19.43
C LEU A 252 -10.68 12.65 19.76
N VAL A 253 -11.86 13.21 19.58
CA VAL A 253 -13.14 12.51 19.67
C VAL A 253 -13.71 12.40 18.26
N PHE A 254 -13.82 11.17 17.77
CA PHE A 254 -14.52 10.86 16.52
C PHE A 254 -15.98 10.61 16.89
N GLY A 255 -16.86 11.51 16.48
CA GLY A 255 -18.29 11.43 16.77
C GLY A 255 -19.04 10.55 15.79
N ASP A 256 -20.22 10.08 16.18
CA ASP A 256 -21.08 9.33 15.27
C ASP A 256 -21.53 10.20 14.09
N THR A 257 -21.43 9.64 12.89
CA THR A 257 -21.93 10.25 11.66
C THR A 257 -22.58 9.18 10.77
N LYS A 258 -23.32 9.62 9.76
CA LYS A 258 -23.85 8.71 8.73
C LYS A 258 -22.77 8.23 7.73
N GLU A 259 -21.55 8.73 7.85
CA GLU A 259 -20.46 8.57 6.88
C GLU A 259 -19.44 7.51 7.34
N GLY A 260 -18.75 6.88 6.39
CA GLY A 260 -17.66 5.93 6.68
C GLY A 260 -16.30 6.57 6.44
N THR A 261 -15.38 6.51 7.41
CA THR A 261 -14.09 7.24 7.40
C THR A 261 -13.23 6.99 6.15
N LEU A 262 -13.12 5.74 5.70
CA LEU A 262 -12.54 5.37 4.42
C LEU A 262 -13.68 5.22 3.39
N GLY A 263 -13.75 6.14 2.43
CA GLY A 263 -14.83 6.23 1.46
C GLY A 263 -14.35 5.96 0.04
N MET A 264 -15.18 5.31 -0.77
CA MET A 264 -14.94 5.13 -2.20
C MET A 264 -16.23 5.37 -3.00
N ARG A 265 -16.12 6.11 -4.10
CA ARG A 265 -17.24 6.40 -5.02
C ARG A 265 -17.14 5.54 -6.27
N LEU A 266 -17.79 4.38 -6.21
CA LEU A 266 -17.81 3.39 -7.29
C LEU A 266 -18.55 3.90 -8.53
N ALA A 267 -18.16 3.37 -9.69
CA ALA A 267 -18.74 3.64 -11.01
C ALA A 267 -20.29 3.66 -10.97
N ASP A 268 -20.91 4.52 -11.77
CA ASP A 268 -22.38 4.73 -11.72
C ASP A 268 -23.16 3.46 -12.05
N SER A 269 -22.64 2.63 -12.96
CA SER A 269 -23.22 1.33 -13.30
C SER A 269 -23.29 0.36 -12.11
N MET A 270 -22.37 0.47 -11.15
CA MET A 270 -22.33 -0.37 -9.95
C MET A 270 -23.24 0.15 -8.82
N ARG A 271 -24.17 1.06 -9.08
CA ARG A 271 -25.09 1.49 -8.03
C ARG A 271 -26.07 0.39 -7.68
N LEU A 272 -26.34 0.24 -6.38
CA LEU A 272 -27.43 -0.59 -5.87
C LEU A 272 -28.81 -0.14 -6.40
N ARG A 273 -28.98 1.18 -6.61
CA ARG A 273 -30.20 1.75 -7.21
C ARG A 273 -29.85 2.52 -8.48
N GLY A 274 -30.45 2.11 -9.59
CA GLY A 274 -30.19 2.67 -10.91
C GLY A 274 -29.01 2.06 -11.64
N GLY A 275 -28.34 1.08 -11.04
CA GLY A 275 -27.32 0.23 -11.64
C GLY A 275 -27.60 -1.24 -11.35
N ASP A 276 -26.61 -2.11 -11.58
CA ASP A 276 -26.66 -3.55 -11.32
C ASP A 276 -25.73 -3.98 -10.17
N GLY A 277 -25.39 -3.03 -9.30
CA GLY A 277 -24.49 -3.25 -8.19
C GLY A 277 -25.12 -4.01 -7.03
N HIS A 278 -24.29 -4.75 -6.30
CA HIS A 278 -24.63 -5.54 -5.15
C HIS A 278 -23.62 -5.37 -4.03
N ILE A 279 -24.09 -5.48 -2.79
CA ILE A 279 -23.23 -5.41 -1.59
C ILE A 279 -23.36 -6.70 -0.80
N ALA A 280 -22.25 -7.22 -0.29
CA ALA A 280 -22.22 -8.32 0.67
C ALA A 280 -21.20 -8.02 1.78
N ASN A 281 -21.40 -8.56 2.97
CA ASN A 281 -20.44 -8.42 4.06
C ASN A 281 -20.11 -9.76 4.75
N SER A 282 -19.12 -9.74 5.65
CA SER A 282 -18.63 -10.94 6.33
C SER A 282 -19.67 -11.69 7.17
N GLN A 283 -20.78 -11.04 7.52
CA GLN A 283 -21.88 -11.60 8.30
C GLN A 283 -23.00 -12.17 7.41
N GLY A 284 -22.83 -12.17 6.09
CA GLY A 284 -23.82 -12.65 5.12
C GLY A 284 -24.97 -11.68 4.86
N VAL A 285 -24.87 -10.44 5.36
CA VAL A 285 -25.86 -9.38 5.09
C VAL A 285 -25.64 -8.83 3.68
N ARG A 286 -26.72 -8.45 3.00
CA ARG A 286 -26.69 -8.03 1.60
C ARG A 286 -27.34 -6.68 1.34
N ASP A 287 -26.85 -6.01 0.31
CA ASP A 287 -27.44 -4.83 -0.30
C ASP A 287 -27.78 -3.74 0.71
N LYS A 288 -29.00 -3.18 0.67
CA LYS A 288 -29.44 -2.08 1.53
C LYS A 288 -29.29 -2.38 3.02
N ASP A 289 -29.37 -3.66 3.41
CA ASP A 289 -29.39 -4.08 4.82
C ASP A 289 -27.97 -4.07 5.43
N THR A 290 -26.93 -3.90 4.61
CA THR A 290 -25.53 -3.77 5.05
C THR A 290 -25.23 -2.45 5.76
N TRP A 291 -26.05 -1.41 5.55
CA TRP A 291 -25.82 -0.09 6.12
C TRP A 291 -25.73 -0.12 7.65
N GLY A 292 -24.64 0.43 8.20
CA GLY A 292 -24.42 0.53 9.65
C GLY A 292 -24.19 -0.81 10.35
N LYS A 293 -23.94 -1.90 9.61
CA LYS A 293 -23.63 -3.22 10.19
C LYS A 293 -22.14 -3.40 10.32
N ARG A 294 -21.70 -3.86 11.50
CA ARG A 294 -20.30 -4.29 11.71
C ARG A 294 -20.01 -5.54 10.89
N ALA A 295 -18.88 -5.57 10.21
CA ALA A 295 -18.36 -6.71 9.47
C ALA A 295 -16.85 -6.57 9.32
N ASP A 296 -16.13 -7.69 9.21
CA ASP A 296 -14.67 -7.71 9.00
C ASP A 296 -14.28 -7.33 7.57
N TRP A 297 -15.24 -7.47 6.65
CA TRP A 297 -15.11 -7.05 5.27
C TRP A 297 -16.47 -6.70 4.69
N VAL A 298 -16.46 -5.80 3.70
CA VAL A 298 -17.58 -5.49 2.81
C VAL A 298 -17.09 -5.57 1.38
N ASP A 299 -17.88 -6.21 0.51
CA ASP A 299 -17.63 -6.32 -0.92
C ASP A 299 -18.77 -5.62 -1.68
N TYR A 300 -18.39 -4.84 -2.68
CA TYR A 300 -19.31 -4.16 -3.58
C TYR A 300 -18.91 -4.47 -5.02
N TYR A 301 -19.78 -5.18 -5.74
CA TYR A 301 -19.55 -5.61 -7.11
C TYR A 301 -20.72 -5.26 -8.03
N GLY A 302 -20.46 -5.21 -9.33
CA GLY A 302 -21.42 -4.84 -10.37
C GLY A 302 -20.73 -4.78 -11.73
N SER A 303 -21.44 -4.40 -12.78
CA SER A 303 -20.86 -4.36 -14.12
C SER A 303 -20.13 -3.04 -14.40
N VAL A 304 -18.95 -3.13 -15.00
CA VAL A 304 -18.23 -2.02 -15.62
C VAL A 304 -17.76 -2.50 -16.99
N ASP A 305 -18.11 -1.76 -18.05
CA ASP A 305 -17.81 -2.11 -19.44
C ASP A 305 -18.21 -3.56 -19.81
N GLY A 306 -19.39 -3.98 -19.34
CA GLY A 306 -19.95 -5.31 -19.62
C GLY A 306 -19.27 -6.47 -18.89
N GLN A 307 -18.42 -6.20 -17.90
CA GLN A 307 -17.79 -7.22 -17.06
C GLN A 307 -18.06 -6.96 -15.58
N THR A 308 -18.29 -8.03 -14.81
CA THR A 308 -18.42 -7.91 -13.36
C THR A 308 -17.07 -7.61 -12.75
N VAL A 309 -17.00 -6.49 -12.03
CA VAL A 309 -15.86 -6.10 -11.20
C VAL A 309 -16.33 -5.87 -9.77
N GLY A 310 -15.42 -5.95 -8.81
CA GLY A 310 -15.74 -5.76 -7.39
C GLY A 310 -14.62 -5.06 -6.63
N VAL A 311 -15.02 -4.44 -5.52
CA VAL A 311 -14.13 -3.85 -4.54
C VAL A 311 -14.50 -4.40 -3.18
N ALA A 312 -13.56 -5.10 -2.55
CA ALA A 312 -13.65 -5.48 -1.17
C ALA A 312 -12.77 -4.58 -0.30
N ILE A 313 -13.34 -4.05 0.78
CA ILE A 313 -12.60 -3.39 1.87
C ILE A 313 -12.58 -4.38 3.02
N LEU A 314 -11.37 -4.68 3.51
CA LEU A 314 -11.13 -5.63 4.58
C LEU A 314 -10.43 -4.91 5.72
N ASP A 315 -10.98 -5.02 6.92
CA ASP A 315 -10.30 -4.51 8.10
C ASP A 315 -9.08 -5.37 8.42
N HIS A 316 -8.02 -4.71 8.90
CA HIS A 316 -6.91 -5.45 9.45
C HIS A 316 -7.40 -6.17 10.73
N PRO A 317 -7.08 -7.45 10.97
CA PRO A 317 -7.60 -8.21 12.12
C PRO A 317 -7.22 -7.69 13.53
N LYS A 318 -6.49 -6.60 13.60
CA LYS A 318 -6.06 -5.93 14.84
C LYS A 318 -6.46 -4.45 14.90
N SER A 319 -7.17 -3.97 13.88
CA SER A 319 -7.78 -2.64 13.90
C SER A 319 -8.91 -2.58 14.92
#